data_AF-A0A4Q3AQE0-F1
#
_entry.id   AF-A0A4Q3AQE0-F1
#
_cell.length_a   1.000
_cell.length_b   1.000
_cell.length_c   1.000
_cell.angle_alpha   90.00
_cell.angle_beta   90.00
_cell.angle_gamma   90.00
#
_symmetry.space_group_name_H-M   'P 1'
#
loop_
_entity.id
_entity.type
_entity.pdbx_description
1 polymer ?
#
loop_
_entity_poly.entity_id
_entity_poly.type
_entity_poly.pdbx_seq_one_letter_code
_entity_poly.pdbx_strand_id
1 'polypeptide(L)'
;LWIDGRLDLVASTEGRVLATGATLVPSLGGSNHNDGYNFTGKLDDVRLFNRGLTDAEVQALFASRPVYLTVPADPSANADDDNDGMSNEAEEIAGTDPGDSSSVLRIDEFNVSGGSVFLQWTAVPERDYQVEESTNLQAWTPVAGQGPVRLEPPASPGPLLSVTFPATPQGPHYYRLKVTRTTP
;
A
#
# COMPACT_ATOMS: atom_id res chain seq x y z
N LEU A 1 -0.08 1.29 -28.19
CA LEU A 1 0.48 1.46 -26.82
C LEU A 1 -0.09 0.35 -25.95
N TRP A 2 0.55 -0.06 -24.85
CA TRP A 2 -0.06 -1.01 -23.91
C TRP A 2 -0.42 -0.27 -22.62
N ILE A 3 -1.64 -0.47 -22.12
CA ILE A 3 -2.13 0.08 -20.85
C ILE A 3 -2.70 -1.10 -20.06
N ASP A 4 -2.28 -1.27 -18.81
CA ASP A 4 -2.72 -2.36 -17.93
C ASP A 4 -2.59 -3.76 -18.56
N GLY A 5 -1.48 -4.01 -19.26
CA GLY A 5 -1.21 -5.29 -19.92
C GLY A 5 -2.07 -5.58 -21.17
N ARG A 6 -2.88 -4.62 -21.62
CA ARG A 6 -3.74 -4.74 -22.83
C ARG A 6 -3.29 -3.79 -23.94
N LEU A 7 -3.34 -4.27 -25.19
CA LEU A 7 -3.04 -3.46 -26.36
C LEU A 7 -4.14 -2.40 -26.53
N ASP A 8 -3.75 -1.15 -26.41
CA ASP A 8 -4.54 0.00 -26.81
C ASP A 8 -4.14 0.44 -28.23
N LEU A 9 -5.10 0.32 -29.14
CA LEU A 9 -4.96 0.55 -30.58
C LEU A 9 -5.17 2.01 -30.98
N VAL A 10 -5.54 2.89 -30.05
CA VAL A 10 -5.93 4.28 -30.37
C VAL A 10 -4.72 5.16 -30.76
N ALA A 11 -3.49 4.70 -30.55
CA ALA A 11 -2.28 5.38 -31.02
C ALA A 11 -1.21 4.37 -31.49
N SER A 12 -1.18 4.07 -32.79
CA SER A 12 0.02 3.54 -33.43
C SER A 12 0.77 4.68 -34.12
N THR A 13 1.94 5.04 -33.63
CA THR A 13 2.98 5.61 -34.50
C THR A 13 3.67 4.43 -35.16
N GLU A 14 3.86 4.48 -36.48
CA GLU A 14 4.75 3.56 -37.18
C GLU A 14 6.15 3.60 -36.54
N GLY A 15 6.94 2.54 -36.74
CA GLY A 15 8.28 2.39 -36.16
C GLY A 15 9.19 3.55 -36.55
N ARG A 16 9.16 4.63 -35.76
CA ARG A 16 10.02 5.78 -35.92
C ARG A 16 11.34 5.45 -35.23
N VAL A 17 12.42 5.47 -36.01
CA VAL A 17 13.79 5.39 -35.47
C VAL A 17 13.90 6.41 -34.33
N LEU A 18 14.28 5.93 -33.13
CA LEU A 18 14.59 6.81 -32.01
C LEU A 18 15.65 7.79 -32.50
N ALA A 19 15.34 9.09 -32.47
CA ALA A 19 16.30 10.11 -32.88
C ALA A 19 17.49 10.07 -31.91
N THR A 20 18.57 9.38 -32.29
CA THR A 20 19.80 9.25 -31.51
C THR A 20 20.66 10.53 -31.54
N GLY A 21 20.15 11.60 -32.17
CA GLY A 21 20.79 12.92 -32.25
C GLY A 21 20.48 13.83 -31.07
N ALA A 22 19.81 13.35 -30.02
CA ALA A 22 19.61 14.13 -28.81
C ALA A 22 20.96 14.32 -28.10
N THR A 23 21.50 15.54 -28.15
CA THR A 23 22.74 15.96 -27.44
C THR A 23 22.53 16.16 -25.93
N LEU A 24 21.38 15.75 -25.41
CA LEU A 24 20.89 16.12 -24.09
C LEU A 24 20.68 14.86 -23.23
N VAL A 25 20.92 15.02 -21.93
CA VAL A 25 20.77 13.94 -20.94
C VAL A 25 19.32 13.44 -20.97
N PRO A 26 19.08 12.12 -21.14
CA PRO A 26 17.72 11.59 -21.09
C PRO A 26 17.12 11.83 -19.70
N SER A 27 15.94 12.44 -19.66
CA SER A 27 15.15 12.66 -18.45
C SER A 27 14.02 11.64 -18.36
N LEU A 28 13.82 11.07 -17.17
CA LEU A 28 12.60 10.33 -16.84
C LEU A 28 11.58 11.32 -16.26
N GLY A 29 10.32 11.24 -16.72
CA GLY A 29 9.24 12.09 -16.20
C GLY A 29 9.35 13.58 -16.56
N GLY A 30 10.20 13.97 -17.51
CA GLY A 30 10.38 15.37 -17.87
C GLY A 30 10.85 15.61 -19.29
N SER A 31 10.69 16.85 -19.76
CA SER A 31 11.18 17.35 -21.03
C SER A 31 12.08 18.57 -20.82
N ASN A 32 13.14 18.68 -21.62
CA ASN A 32 13.98 19.87 -21.69
C ASN A 32 13.40 20.98 -22.60
N HIS A 33 12.26 20.72 -23.25
CA HIS A 33 11.67 21.66 -24.20
C HIS A 33 10.74 22.68 -23.52
N ASN A 34 9.96 22.23 -22.53
CA ASN A 34 9.06 23.06 -21.75
C ASN A 34 8.63 22.30 -20.49
N ASP A 35 8.68 22.95 -19.33
CA ASP A 35 8.27 22.37 -18.04
C ASP A 35 6.81 21.93 -18.01
N GLY A 36 5.95 22.50 -18.87
CA GLY A 36 4.56 22.09 -19.02
C GLY A 36 4.37 20.65 -19.54
N TYR A 37 5.44 20.00 -20.03
CA TYR A 37 5.42 18.58 -20.42
C TYR A 37 5.93 17.64 -19.32
N ASN A 38 6.33 18.17 -18.17
CA ASN A 38 6.83 17.35 -17.08
C ASN A 38 5.67 16.60 -16.41
N PHE A 39 5.92 15.33 -16.06
CA PHE A 39 4.94 14.49 -15.41
C PHE A 39 4.79 14.90 -13.95
N THR A 40 3.61 15.39 -13.58
CA THR A 40 3.29 15.84 -12.21
C THR A 40 2.69 14.71 -11.38
N GLY A 41 3.38 13.57 -11.32
CA GLY A 41 2.97 12.38 -10.59
C GLY A 41 4.17 11.57 -10.08
N LYS A 42 3.91 10.41 -9.48
CA LYS A 42 4.95 9.48 -9.05
C LYS A 42 5.22 8.46 -10.15
N LEU A 43 6.49 8.27 -10.50
CA LEU A 43 6.94 7.18 -11.36
C LEU A 43 7.56 6.11 -10.48
N ASP A 44 7.22 4.86 -10.74
CA ASP A 44 7.85 3.69 -10.14
C ASP A 44 8.05 2.62 -11.23
N ASP A 45 8.95 1.67 -10.99
CA ASP A 45 9.20 0.51 -11.85
C ASP A 45 9.49 0.77 -13.33
N VAL A 46 10.22 1.86 -13.61
CA VAL A 46 10.58 2.20 -14.98
C VAL A 46 11.55 1.17 -15.55
N ARG A 47 11.13 0.45 -16.59
CA ARG A 47 11.94 -0.53 -17.33
C ARG A 47 12.19 -0.07 -18.76
N LEU A 48 13.44 -0.15 -19.22
CA LEU A 48 13.84 0.13 -20.60
C LEU A 48 14.35 -1.13 -21.28
N PHE A 49 13.81 -1.44 -22.45
CA PHE A 49 14.17 -2.63 -23.22
C PHE A 49 14.87 -2.24 -24.52
N ASN A 50 15.91 -2.99 -24.90
CA ASN A 50 16.65 -2.81 -26.14
C ASN A 50 15.98 -3.51 -27.36
N ARG A 51 14.73 -3.95 -27.22
CA ARG A 51 13.96 -4.65 -28.25
C ARG A 51 12.46 -4.41 -28.10
N GLY A 52 11.72 -4.70 -29.15
CA GLY A 52 10.27 -4.86 -29.06
C GLY A 52 9.91 -6.05 -28.18
N LEU A 53 8.92 -5.86 -27.31
CA LEU A 53 8.32 -6.92 -26.52
C LEU A 53 7.13 -7.53 -27.27
N THR A 54 6.93 -8.83 -27.10
CA THR A 54 5.73 -9.52 -27.57
C THR A 54 4.56 -9.31 -26.60
N ASP A 55 3.34 -9.53 -27.07
CA ASP A 55 2.12 -9.44 -26.26
C ASP A 55 2.20 -10.28 -24.98
N ALA A 56 2.71 -11.51 -25.09
CA ALA A 56 2.89 -12.41 -23.95
C ALA A 56 3.90 -11.88 -22.93
N GLU A 57 4.97 -11.22 -23.40
CA GLU A 57 5.98 -10.62 -22.52
C GLU A 57 5.45 -9.37 -21.81
N VAL A 58 4.64 -8.54 -22.49
CA VAL A 58 3.98 -7.40 -21.86
C VAL A 58 3.00 -7.86 -20.78
N GLN A 59 2.21 -8.90 -21.05
CA GLN A 59 1.30 -9.50 -20.07
C GLN A 59 2.05 -10.10 -18.88
N ALA A 60 3.16 -10.81 -19.13
CA ALA A 60 4.00 -11.37 -18.07
C ALA A 60 4.65 -10.27 -17.22
N LEU A 61 5.08 -9.16 -17.81
CA LEU A 61 5.62 -8.02 -17.09
C LEU A 61 4.56 -7.32 -16.24
N PHE A 62 3.34 -7.15 -16.74
CA PHE A 62 2.21 -6.59 -15.98
C PHE A 62 1.83 -7.49 -14.79
N ALA A 63 1.82 -8.81 -14.98
CA ALA A 63 1.59 -9.76 -13.90
C ALA A 63 2.78 -9.88 -12.93
N SER A 64 3.99 -9.49 -13.36
CA SER A 64 5.18 -9.50 -12.50
C SER A 64 5.12 -8.33 -11.53
N ARG A 65 5.14 -8.63 -10.24
CA ARG A 65 5.39 -7.60 -9.23
C ARG A 65 6.83 -7.10 -9.34
N PRO A 66 7.08 -5.80 -9.18
CA PRO A 66 8.42 -5.35 -8.86
C PRO A 66 8.88 -6.06 -7.59
N VAL A 67 10.06 -6.67 -7.69
CA VAL A 67 10.79 -6.99 -6.48
C VAL A 67 11.43 -5.67 -6.09
N TYR A 68 10.75 -4.90 -5.24
CA TYR A 68 11.47 -3.93 -4.41
C TYR A 68 12.57 -4.73 -3.76
N LEU A 69 13.83 -4.31 -3.96
CA LEU A 69 14.96 -4.99 -3.35
C LEU A 69 14.60 -5.15 -1.88
N THR A 70 14.33 -6.38 -1.46
CA THR A 70 14.35 -6.72 -0.05
C THR A 70 15.81 -6.56 0.29
N VAL A 71 16.18 -5.36 0.73
CA VAL A 71 17.43 -5.13 1.44
C VAL A 71 17.48 -6.26 2.47
N PRO A 72 18.56 -7.08 2.51
CA PRO A 72 18.65 -8.15 3.50
C PRO A 72 18.29 -7.56 4.85
N ALA A 73 17.20 -8.07 5.47
CA ALA A 73 16.46 -7.46 6.59
C ALA A 73 17.15 -6.21 7.10
N ASP A 74 16.77 -5.05 6.55
CA ASP A 74 17.34 -3.78 6.95
C ASP A 74 17.29 -3.74 8.49
N PRO A 75 18.42 -3.58 9.21
CA PRO A 75 18.37 -3.53 10.66
C PRO A 75 17.46 -2.40 11.15
N SER A 76 17.18 -1.39 10.32
CA SER A 76 16.18 -0.35 10.60
C SER A 76 14.73 -0.82 10.42
N ALA A 77 14.44 -1.92 9.74
CA ALA A 77 13.08 -2.45 9.58
C ALA A 77 12.41 -2.77 10.94
N ASN A 78 13.22 -3.23 11.91
CA ASN A 78 12.80 -3.44 13.29
C ASN A 78 13.13 -2.25 14.22
N ALA A 79 13.74 -1.19 13.69
CA ALA A 79 13.94 0.04 14.45
C ALA A 79 12.61 0.81 14.54
N ASP A 80 12.53 1.68 15.53
CA ASP A 80 11.45 2.60 15.82
C ASP A 80 12.11 3.99 15.82
N ASP A 81 12.30 4.55 14.61
CA ASP A 81 13.18 5.70 14.40
C ASP A 81 12.62 6.99 15.02
N ASP A 82 11.29 7.11 15.12
CA ASP A 82 10.60 8.24 15.72
C ASP A 82 10.10 8.00 17.16
N ASN A 83 10.29 6.78 17.69
CA ASN A 83 9.96 6.35 19.05
C ASN A 83 8.47 6.40 19.39
N ASP A 84 7.60 6.05 18.44
CA ASP A 84 6.15 6.00 18.61
C ASP A 84 5.63 4.60 19.03
N GLY A 85 6.51 3.60 19.05
CA GLY A 85 6.23 2.21 19.42
C GLY A 85 5.85 1.29 18.26
N MET A 86 5.81 1.78 17.02
CA MET A 86 5.78 0.99 15.79
C MET A 86 7.20 0.85 15.23
N SER A 87 7.47 -0.28 14.56
CA SER A 87 8.72 -0.41 13.81
C SER A 87 8.56 0.09 12.38
N ASN A 88 9.65 0.52 11.76
CA ASN A 88 9.62 1.05 10.38
C ASN A 88 8.94 0.08 9.38
N GLU A 89 9.14 -1.25 9.52
CA GLU A 89 8.45 -2.25 8.68
C GLU A 89 6.94 -2.33 8.98
N ALA A 90 6.55 -2.24 10.25
CA ALA A 90 5.14 -2.24 10.64
C ALA A 90 4.43 -1.01 10.06
N GLU A 91 5.10 0.14 10.06
CA GLU A 91 4.62 1.37 9.45
C GLU A 91 4.54 1.30 7.93
N GLU A 92 5.53 0.70 7.26
CA GLU A 92 5.50 0.46 5.82
C GLU A 92 4.29 -0.43 5.43
N ILE A 93 3.97 -1.42 6.26
CA ILE A 93 2.79 -2.28 6.10
C ILE A 93 1.51 -1.52 6.42
N ALA A 94 1.49 -0.68 7.45
CA ALA A 94 0.35 0.14 7.84
C ALA A 94 0.09 1.32 6.87
N GLY A 95 1.11 1.72 6.10
CA GLY A 95 1.09 2.92 5.25
C GLY A 95 1.23 4.23 6.04
N THR A 96 1.89 4.18 7.18
CA THR A 96 2.28 5.35 7.97
C THR A 96 3.71 5.81 7.65
N ASP A 97 4.23 6.85 8.31
CA ASP A 97 5.51 7.49 7.99
C ASP A 97 6.53 7.27 9.11
N PRO A 98 7.59 6.46 8.90
CA PRO A 98 8.57 6.10 9.93
C PRO A 98 9.42 7.23 10.53
N GLY A 99 9.28 8.44 10.00
CA GLY A 99 9.94 9.63 10.53
C GLY A 99 9.01 10.58 11.29
N ASP A 100 7.72 10.24 11.41
CA ASP A 100 6.70 11.11 12.00
C ASP A 100 5.85 10.35 13.04
N SER A 101 6.21 10.53 14.31
CA SER A 101 5.52 9.91 15.47
C SER A 101 4.03 10.24 15.61
N SER A 102 3.50 11.18 14.81
CA SER A 102 2.07 11.47 14.74
C SER A 102 1.33 10.62 13.69
N SER A 103 2.06 10.03 12.76
CA SER A 103 1.62 9.09 11.74
C SER A 103 1.72 7.66 12.27
N VAL A 104 0.76 7.27 13.13
CA VAL A 104 0.79 5.96 13.79
C VAL A 104 -0.55 5.23 13.64
N LEU A 105 -0.52 3.96 13.23
CA LEU A 105 -1.74 3.14 13.19
C LEU A 105 -1.99 2.54 14.57
N ARG A 106 -3.05 3.02 15.22
CA ARG A 106 -3.49 2.50 16.52
C ARG A 106 -5.00 2.51 16.64
N ILE A 107 -5.51 1.77 17.62
CA ILE A 107 -6.90 1.90 18.04
C ILE A 107 -7.03 3.21 18.81
N ASP A 108 -7.74 4.17 18.23
CA ASP A 108 -7.97 5.50 18.78
C ASP A 108 -9.05 5.47 19.88
N GLU A 109 -10.04 4.57 19.76
CA GLU A 109 -11.10 4.40 20.76
C GLU A 109 -11.41 2.92 21.01
N PHE A 110 -11.48 2.53 22.29
CA PHE A 110 -11.87 1.20 22.76
C PHE A 110 -12.91 1.33 23.86
N ASN A 111 -14.11 0.78 23.64
CA ASN A 111 -15.16 0.74 24.65
C ASN A 111 -15.80 -0.64 24.74
N VAL A 112 -16.18 -1.05 25.95
CA VAL A 112 -17.02 -2.22 26.21
C VAL A 112 -18.25 -1.77 26.97
N SER A 113 -19.42 -1.83 26.33
CA SER A 113 -20.68 -1.41 26.95
C SER A 113 -21.85 -2.26 26.44
N GLY A 114 -22.84 -2.52 27.31
CA GLY A 114 -24.05 -3.25 26.93
C GLY A 114 -23.80 -4.65 26.35
N GLY A 115 -22.68 -5.29 26.70
CA GLY A 115 -22.29 -6.59 26.13
C GLY A 115 -21.77 -6.50 24.69
N SER A 116 -21.32 -5.34 24.24
CA SER A 116 -20.68 -5.13 22.94
C SER A 116 -19.33 -4.45 23.10
N VAL A 117 -18.42 -4.72 22.16
CA VAL A 117 -17.12 -4.08 22.01
C VAL A 117 -17.20 -3.11 20.85
N PHE A 118 -16.70 -1.90 21.06
CA PHE A 118 -16.55 -0.86 20.04
C PHE A 118 -15.07 -0.54 19.89
N LEU A 119 -14.59 -0.56 18.64
CA LEU A 119 -13.25 -0.16 18.24
C LEU A 119 -13.34 0.95 17.19
N GLN A 120 -12.49 1.96 17.28
CA GLN A 120 -12.30 2.97 16.24
C GLN A 120 -10.80 3.19 15.98
N TRP A 121 -10.45 3.43 14.71
CA TRP A 121 -9.10 3.83 14.31
C TRP A 121 -9.16 4.74 13.07
N THR A 122 -8.14 5.58 12.92
CA THR A 122 -7.87 6.32 11.69
C THR A 122 -7.27 5.36 10.65
N ALA A 123 -7.98 5.16 9.55
CA ALA A 123 -7.53 4.22 8.53
C ALA A 123 -6.58 4.85 7.51
N VAL A 124 -5.86 4.02 6.78
CA VAL A 124 -4.94 4.41 5.71
C VAL A 124 -5.46 3.84 4.39
N PRO A 125 -5.48 4.62 3.29
CA PRO A 125 -5.88 4.12 1.97
C PRO A 125 -5.05 2.91 1.50
N GLU A 126 -5.64 2.07 0.63
CA GLU A 126 -4.95 0.89 0.05
C GLU A 126 -4.48 -0.11 1.11
N ARG A 127 -5.20 -0.17 2.23
CA ARG A 127 -5.02 -1.14 3.30
C ARG A 127 -6.31 -1.90 3.54
N ASP A 128 -6.13 -3.16 3.89
CA ASP A 128 -7.18 -4.06 4.34
C ASP A 128 -7.06 -4.26 5.85
N TYR A 129 -8.18 -4.15 6.55
CA TYR A 129 -8.24 -4.23 8.01
C TYR A 129 -9.08 -5.40 8.49
N GLN A 130 -8.53 -6.23 9.36
CA GLN A 130 -9.22 -7.35 10.01
C GLN A 130 -9.09 -7.21 11.53
N VAL A 131 -10.22 -7.24 12.23
CA VAL A 131 -10.19 -7.35 13.70
C VAL A 131 -10.01 -8.81 14.08
N GLU A 132 -9.05 -9.07 14.96
CA GLU A 132 -8.79 -10.40 15.51
C GLU A 132 -8.98 -10.37 17.03
N GLU A 133 -9.49 -11.46 17.58
CA GLU A 133 -9.64 -11.68 19.01
C GLU A 133 -8.74 -12.82 19.50
N SER A 134 -8.40 -12.77 20.79
CA SER A 134 -7.66 -13.82 21.49
C SER A 134 -8.14 -13.94 22.93
N THR A 135 -8.05 -15.15 23.49
CA THR A 135 -8.29 -15.41 24.91
C THR A 135 -7.00 -15.56 25.72
N ASN A 136 -5.83 -15.56 25.05
CA ASN A 136 -4.55 -15.88 25.67
C ASN A 136 -3.34 -15.10 25.13
N LEU A 137 -3.56 -14.11 24.24
CA LEU A 137 -2.53 -13.31 23.55
C LEU A 137 -1.60 -14.10 22.62
N GLN A 138 -1.77 -15.40 22.48
CA GLN A 138 -0.92 -16.25 21.63
C GLN A 138 -1.64 -16.66 20.34
N ALA A 139 -2.86 -17.18 20.47
CA ALA A 139 -3.67 -17.58 19.32
C ALA A 139 -4.67 -16.47 19.01
N TRP A 140 -4.67 -16.01 17.76
CA TRP A 140 -5.53 -14.93 17.28
C TRP A 140 -6.43 -15.44 16.18
N THR A 141 -7.72 -15.16 16.27
CA THR A 141 -8.74 -15.56 15.30
C THR A 141 -9.54 -14.35 14.83
N PRO A 142 -9.92 -14.27 13.53
CA PRO A 142 -10.79 -13.21 13.03
C PRO A 142 -12.10 -13.13 13.81
N VAL A 143 -12.50 -11.92 14.20
CA VAL A 143 -13.84 -11.65 14.74
C VAL A 143 -14.86 -11.81 13.61
N ALA A 144 -15.84 -12.68 13.81
CA ALA A 144 -16.81 -13.02 12.78
C ALA A 144 -17.56 -11.76 12.27
N GLY A 145 -17.49 -11.52 10.95
CA GLY A 145 -18.15 -10.40 10.29
C GLY A 145 -17.45 -9.04 10.40
N GLN A 146 -16.26 -8.95 11.02
CA GLN A 146 -15.53 -7.71 11.22
C GLN A 146 -14.23 -7.66 10.40
N GLY A 147 -14.36 -7.83 9.08
CA GLY A 147 -13.26 -7.72 8.11
C GLY A 147 -13.17 -8.86 7.09
N PRO A 148 -12.22 -8.78 6.14
CA PRO A 148 -11.37 -7.60 5.89
C PRO A 148 -12.17 -6.45 5.27
N VAL A 149 -12.02 -5.24 5.82
CA VAL A 149 -12.59 -4.00 5.24
C VAL A 149 -11.52 -3.37 4.34
N ARG A 150 -11.86 -3.17 3.06
CA ARG A 150 -11.01 -2.55 2.05
C ARG A 150 -11.34 -1.07 1.91
N LEU A 151 -10.32 -0.21 1.91
CA LEU A 151 -10.46 1.19 1.54
C LEU A 151 -9.91 1.43 0.13
N GLU A 152 -10.79 1.84 -0.78
CA GLU A 152 -10.41 2.26 -2.14
C GLU A 152 -10.07 3.76 -2.15
N PRO A 153 -9.11 4.23 -2.98
CA PRO A 153 -8.78 5.65 -3.11
C PRO A 153 -9.96 6.52 -3.60
N PRO A 154 -10.04 7.84 -3.26
CA PRO A 154 -9.06 8.64 -2.55
C PRO A 154 -9.63 9.13 -1.21
N ALA A 155 -9.36 8.42 -0.12
CA ALA A 155 -9.52 9.04 1.18
C ALA A 155 -8.29 9.94 1.45
N SER A 156 -8.51 11.26 1.54
CA SER A 156 -7.69 12.17 2.38
C SER A 156 -7.53 11.56 3.79
N PRO A 157 -6.51 11.90 4.62
CA PRO A 157 -6.05 11.09 5.77
C PRO A 157 -7.17 10.23 6.36
N GLY A 158 -7.01 8.91 6.21
CA GLY A 158 -8.14 8.04 5.89
C GLY A 158 -9.26 8.07 6.92
N PRO A 159 -10.49 7.71 6.51
CA PRO A 159 -11.67 7.88 7.33
C PRO A 159 -11.48 7.18 8.68
N LEU A 160 -12.11 7.75 9.72
CA LEU A 160 -12.31 7.01 10.95
C LEU A 160 -13.16 5.78 10.62
N LEU A 161 -12.55 4.60 10.73
CA LEU A 161 -13.25 3.34 10.67
C LEU A 161 -13.63 2.91 12.07
N SER A 162 -14.82 2.37 12.22
CA SER A 162 -15.27 1.79 13.47
C SER A 162 -15.99 0.47 13.25
N VAL A 163 -15.89 -0.39 14.26
CA VAL A 163 -16.63 -1.64 14.32
C VAL A 163 -17.29 -1.79 15.68
N THR A 164 -18.47 -2.42 15.67
CA THR A 164 -19.17 -2.85 16.88
C THR A 164 -19.53 -4.32 16.74
N PHE A 165 -19.19 -5.12 17.74
CA PHE A 165 -19.52 -6.55 17.75
C PHE A 165 -19.84 -7.02 19.17
N PRO A 166 -20.60 -8.12 19.34
CA PRO A 166 -20.92 -8.65 20.66
C PRO A 166 -19.64 -8.99 21.43
N ALA A 167 -19.60 -8.62 22.71
CA ALA A 167 -18.54 -9.04 23.61
C ALA A 167 -18.70 -10.52 23.92
N THR A 168 -17.60 -11.26 23.82
CA THR A 168 -17.60 -12.67 24.18
C THR A 168 -17.73 -12.80 25.71
N PRO A 169 -18.76 -13.49 26.26
CA PRO A 169 -19.17 -13.27 27.66
C PRO A 169 -18.28 -13.89 28.75
N GLN A 170 -17.11 -14.46 28.45
CA GLN A 170 -16.40 -15.28 29.44
C GLN A 170 -14.87 -15.21 29.38
N GLY A 171 -14.26 -14.69 30.45
CA GLY A 171 -12.82 -14.67 30.65
C GLY A 171 -12.12 -13.45 30.02
N PRO A 172 -10.78 -13.39 30.09
CA PRO A 172 -10.01 -12.34 29.42
C PRO A 172 -10.16 -12.46 27.90
N HIS A 173 -10.54 -11.36 27.25
CA HIS A 173 -10.57 -11.24 25.80
C HIS A 173 -9.70 -10.05 25.40
N TYR A 174 -8.89 -10.27 24.37
CA TYR A 174 -7.98 -9.31 23.80
C TYR A 174 -8.34 -9.10 22.34
N TYR A 175 -8.18 -7.88 21.85
CA TYR A 175 -8.47 -7.52 20.47
C TYR A 175 -7.25 -6.85 19.86
N ARG A 176 -7.02 -7.10 18.58
CA ARG A 176 -6.03 -6.38 17.79
C ARG A 176 -6.55 -6.08 16.40
N LEU A 177 -5.98 -5.05 15.80
CA LEU A 177 -6.18 -4.73 14.40
C LEU A 177 -5.04 -5.35 13.59
N LYS A 178 -5.39 -6.21 12.62
CA LYS A 178 -4.45 -6.69 11.62
C LYS A 178 -4.61 -5.85 10.36
N VAL A 179 -3.49 -5.31 9.86
CA VAL A 179 -3.43 -4.55 8.63
C VAL A 179 -2.61 -5.29 7.58
N THR A 180 -3.08 -5.29 6.34
CA THR A 180 -2.34 -5.81 5.19
C THR A 180 -2.45 -4.84 4.02
N ARG A 181 -1.46 -4.83 3.13
CA ARG A 181 -1.57 -4.14 1.84
C ARG A 181 -2.69 -4.76 1.03
N THR A 182 -3.53 -3.92 0.43
CA THR A 182 -4.57 -4.40 -0.48
C THR A 182 -3.95 -5.22 -1.61
N THR A 183 -4.46 -6.43 -1.80
CA THR A 183 -4.10 -7.24 -2.97
C THR A 183 -4.91 -6.76 -4.17
N PRO A 184 -4.27 -6.44 -5.31
CA PRO A 184 -4.98 -6.06 -6.53
C PRO A 184 -5.80 -7.22 -7.11
#